data_AF-Q7VP35-F1
#
_entry.id   AF-Q7VP35-F1
#
_cell.length_a   1.000
_cell.length_b   1.000
_cell.length_c   1.000
_cell.angle_alpha   90.00
_cell.angle_beta   90.00
_cell.angle_gamma   90.00
#
_symmetry.space_group_name_H-M   'P 1'
#
loop_
_entity.id
_entity.type
_entity.pdbx_description
1 polymer ?
#
loop_
_entity_poly.entity_id
_entity_poly.type
_entity_poly.pdbx_seq_one_letter_code
_entity_poly.pdbx_strand_id
1 'polypeptide(L)'
;MLIINKLNHAQKQLEKLNFIPQQADKVDFLASSSEFKARILQLINTAKSRIYLTALYFEQDEAGQQILAALYQAKLANPALDIQILVDWHRAQRGRIGEKTTSSNADWYANMKQQYNLPPEQEIAVWGVPINGREIFGVLHLKGFIFDDTILYSGASINNVYLQQFDRYRYDRYHTLENKVLADSLVTFLQQHILTDHAVNRLDNMQRPVTANIRPAIKAFRKQLTKQQYQFAEQPESNGLMLSPIAGLGRKNQLNKTIEALFYKTQNKLTICTPYFNFPRSLITRIKWLLENGKQVEIIAGDKKANDFYTPPDKKFTMAAALPYLYEKNLRAFAKRFDSYIQNKLLTIRLWKDGENTYHLKGLWVDNRYILLTGNNLNPRAWGLDAENGILLDDPKAELAEKAALELTQIRTFTQELSHYSDLETIKDYPLEVQKLLKKFGRVKLDKIIKMLL
;
A
#
# COMPACT_ATOMS: atom_id res chain seq x y z
N MET A 1 -24.04 25.23 11.96
CA MET A 1 -23.98 25.23 10.48
C MET A 1 -22.72 24.59 9.89
N LEU A 2 -21.49 24.99 10.28
CA LEU A 2 -20.25 24.46 9.66
C LEU A 2 -19.98 22.95 9.88
N ILE A 3 -20.40 22.39 11.03
CA ILE A 3 -20.25 20.95 11.35
C ILE A 3 -21.15 20.09 10.44
N ILE A 4 -22.43 20.46 10.34
CA ILE A 4 -23.43 19.78 9.50
C ILE A 4 -22.96 19.75 8.03
N ASN A 5 -22.33 20.83 7.56
CA ASN A 5 -21.82 20.89 6.18
C ASN A 5 -20.70 19.85 5.91
N LYS A 6 -19.79 19.61 6.87
CA LYS A 6 -18.72 18.61 6.71
C LYS A 6 -19.27 17.18 6.66
N LEU A 7 -20.21 16.87 7.55
CA LEU A 7 -20.86 15.55 7.62
C LEU A 7 -21.67 15.27 6.35
N ASN A 8 -22.48 16.24 5.90
CA ASN A 8 -23.26 16.13 4.67
C ASN A 8 -22.35 16.01 3.45
N HIS A 9 -21.24 16.74 3.40
CA HIS A 9 -20.27 16.60 2.32
C HIS A 9 -19.63 15.21 2.31
N ALA A 10 -19.24 14.68 3.47
CA ALA A 10 -18.68 13.33 3.58
C ALA A 10 -19.68 12.27 3.12
N GLN A 11 -20.93 12.37 3.56
CA GLN A 11 -22.04 11.51 3.13
C GLN A 11 -22.18 11.51 1.60
N LYS A 12 -22.25 12.70 0.98
CA LYS A 12 -22.30 12.85 -0.48
C LYS A 12 -21.07 12.32 -1.22
N GLN A 13 -19.91 12.20 -0.57
CA GLN A 13 -18.74 11.56 -1.22
C GLN A 13 -18.85 10.04 -1.19
N LEU A 14 -19.38 9.45 -0.11
CA LEU A 14 -19.59 8.02 -0.01
C LEU A 14 -20.73 7.53 -0.91
N GLU A 15 -21.80 8.33 -1.07
CA GLU A 15 -22.92 8.05 -1.99
C GLU A 15 -22.52 8.00 -3.48
N LYS A 16 -21.31 8.45 -3.83
CA LYS A 16 -20.77 8.33 -5.20
C LYS A 16 -20.09 6.99 -5.45
N LEU A 17 -19.91 6.19 -4.42
CA LEU A 17 -19.31 4.88 -4.54
C LEU A 17 -20.37 3.88 -4.95
N ASN A 18 -20.00 3.01 -5.90
CA ASN A 18 -20.78 1.84 -6.22
C ASN A 18 -20.32 0.70 -5.33
N PHE A 19 -21.24 -0.18 -4.95
CA PHE A 19 -21.00 -1.26 -4.01
C PHE A 19 -21.37 -2.62 -4.61
N ILE A 20 -20.62 -3.64 -4.21
CA ILE A 20 -20.81 -5.04 -4.55
C ILE A 20 -21.18 -5.79 -3.27
N PRO A 21 -22.32 -6.49 -3.20
CA PRO A 21 -22.65 -7.34 -2.06
C PRO A 21 -21.57 -8.38 -1.79
N GLN A 22 -21.33 -8.66 -0.51
CA GLN A 22 -20.29 -9.57 -0.07
C GLN A 22 -20.77 -10.43 1.11
N GLN A 23 -20.40 -11.70 1.08
CA GLN A 23 -20.64 -12.62 2.20
C GLN A 23 -19.44 -12.62 3.14
N ALA A 24 -19.68 -12.61 4.45
CA ALA A 24 -18.63 -12.50 5.47
C ALA A 24 -17.74 -13.75 5.60
N ASP A 25 -18.26 -14.92 5.26
CA ASP A 25 -17.53 -16.20 5.19
C ASP A 25 -16.58 -16.27 3.98
N LYS A 26 -16.78 -15.40 2.97
CA LYS A 26 -15.93 -15.23 1.79
C LYS A 26 -14.86 -14.14 1.95
N VAL A 27 -14.63 -13.66 3.17
CA VAL A 27 -13.62 -12.66 3.52
C VAL A 27 -12.71 -13.20 4.62
N ASP A 28 -11.43 -13.39 4.36
CA ASP A 28 -10.47 -13.87 5.36
C ASP A 28 -9.32 -12.88 5.60
N PHE A 29 -8.84 -12.83 6.84
CA PHE A 29 -7.77 -11.97 7.31
C PHE A 29 -6.60 -12.88 7.71
N LEU A 30 -5.50 -12.84 6.96
CA LEU A 30 -4.33 -13.68 7.28
C LEU A 30 -3.48 -12.99 8.35
N ALA A 31 -2.92 -13.78 9.27
CA ALA A 31 -2.27 -13.26 10.46
C ALA A 31 -0.80 -12.86 10.25
N SER A 32 -0.14 -13.38 9.21
CA SER A 32 1.31 -13.27 9.06
C SER A 32 1.83 -13.26 7.62
N SER A 33 3.07 -12.80 7.45
CA SER A 33 3.80 -12.81 6.17
C SER A 33 4.05 -14.21 5.62
N SER A 34 4.26 -15.20 6.50
CA SER A 34 4.40 -16.61 6.11
C SER A 34 3.09 -17.22 5.64
N GLU A 35 1.97 -16.93 6.31
CA GLU A 35 0.62 -17.31 5.82
C GLU A 35 0.31 -16.66 4.47
N PHE A 36 0.69 -15.40 4.27
CA PHE A 36 0.55 -14.71 2.99
C PHE A 36 1.31 -15.43 1.87
N LYS A 37 2.57 -15.81 2.10
CA LYS A 37 3.34 -16.61 1.13
C LYS A 37 2.67 -17.95 0.84
N ALA A 38 2.25 -18.68 1.87
CA ALA A 38 1.58 -19.96 1.72
C ALA A 38 0.29 -19.82 0.88
N ARG A 39 -0.50 -18.77 1.13
CA ARG A 39 -1.73 -18.49 0.39
C ARG A 39 -1.47 -18.13 -1.07
N ILE A 40 -0.41 -17.36 -1.38
CA ILE A 40 -0.01 -17.08 -2.78
C ILE A 40 0.27 -18.40 -3.51
N LEU A 41 1.12 -19.26 -2.93
CA LEU A 41 1.51 -20.52 -3.55
C LEU A 41 0.32 -21.47 -3.76
N GLN A 42 -0.57 -21.54 -2.75
CA GLN A 42 -1.80 -22.30 -2.86
C GLN A 42 -2.67 -21.80 -4.02
N LEU A 43 -2.91 -20.49 -4.09
CA LEU A 43 -3.78 -19.89 -5.11
C LEU A 43 -3.20 -20.03 -6.52
N ILE A 44 -1.89 -19.90 -6.69
CA ILE A 44 -1.21 -20.19 -7.96
C ILE A 44 -1.47 -21.64 -8.40
N ASN A 45 -1.29 -22.60 -7.49
CA ASN A 45 -1.43 -24.02 -7.79
C ASN A 45 -2.88 -24.42 -8.14
N THR A 46 -3.87 -23.73 -7.56
CA THR A 46 -5.28 -24.05 -7.79
C THR A 46 -5.92 -23.30 -8.95
N ALA A 47 -5.32 -22.19 -9.41
CA ALA A 47 -5.90 -21.34 -10.46
C ALA A 47 -6.12 -22.09 -11.78
N LYS A 48 -7.26 -21.84 -12.42
CA LYS A 48 -7.70 -22.54 -13.64
C LYS A 48 -7.86 -21.63 -14.85
N SER A 49 -8.12 -20.35 -14.65
CA SER A 49 -8.46 -19.43 -15.74
C SER A 49 -7.51 -18.25 -15.81
N ARG A 50 -7.20 -17.60 -14.68
CA ARG A 50 -6.37 -16.38 -14.70
C ARG A 50 -5.61 -16.13 -13.41
N ILE A 51 -4.43 -15.52 -13.56
CA ILE A 51 -3.59 -14.98 -12.49
C ILE A 51 -3.14 -13.57 -12.89
N TYR A 52 -3.54 -12.55 -12.13
CA TYR A 52 -3.08 -11.17 -12.33
C TYR A 52 -2.38 -10.68 -11.06
N LEU A 53 -1.09 -10.37 -11.14
CA LEU A 53 -0.31 -9.87 -10.01
C LEU A 53 0.06 -8.41 -10.21
N THR A 54 -0.48 -7.51 -9.39
CA THR A 54 -0.07 -6.08 -9.40
C THR A 54 0.66 -5.73 -8.11
N ALA A 55 1.93 -5.37 -8.22
CA ALA A 55 2.79 -4.98 -7.10
C ALA A 55 3.69 -3.79 -7.46
N LEU A 56 4.31 -3.16 -6.46
CA LEU A 56 5.32 -2.12 -6.74
C LEU A 56 6.55 -2.72 -7.43
N TYR A 57 6.97 -3.91 -7.02
CA TYR A 57 8.07 -4.66 -7.61
C TYR A 57 7.93 -6.17 -7.30
N PHE A 58 8.63 -6.97 -8.10
CA PHE A 58 8.79 -8.40 -7.94
C PHE A 58 10.30 -8.69 -8.00
N GLU A 59 10.91 -8.99 -6.86
CA GLU A 59 12.37 -9.04 -6.75
C GLU A 59 12.99 -10.36 -7.24
N GLN A 60 14.17 -10.27 -7.83
CA GLN A 60 15.11 -11.38 -8.02
C GLN A 60 15.78 -11.72 -6.66
N ASP A 61 15.05 -12.41 -5.80
CA ASP A 61 15.56 -13.06 -4.59
C ASP A 61 14.93 -14.46 -4.42
N GLU A 62 15.24 -15.18 -3.34
CA GLU A 62 14.82 -16.57 -3.15
C GLU A 62 13.29 -16.73 -3.11
N ALA A 63 12.60 -15.81 -2.44
CA ALA A 63 11.14 -15.79 -2.43
C ALA A 63 10.59 -15.47 -3.81
N GLY A 64 11.17 -14.49 -4.49
CA GLY A 64 10.76 -14.14 -5.85
C GLY A 64 10.95 -15.30 -6.83
N GLN A 65 12.10 -15.96 -6.79
CA GLN A 65 12.38 -17.15 -7.59
C GLN A 65 11.36 -18.25 -7.34
N GLN A 66 10.98 -18.48 -6.07
CA GLN A 66 9.98 -19.48 -5.71
C GLN A 66 8.59 -19.15 -6.29
N ILE A 67 8.12 -17.90 -6.15
CA ILE A 67 6.82 -17.49 -6.68
C ILE A 67 6.82 -17.54 -8.22
N LEU A 68 7.88 -17.04 -8.87
CA LEU A 68 7.94 -17.02 -10.33
C LEU A 68 8.03 -18.45 -10.90
N ALA A 69 8.78 -19.33 -10.27
CA ALA A 69 8.81 -20.74 -10.64
C ALA A 69 7.43 -21.39 -10.50
N ALA A 70 6.69 -21.14 -9.42
CA ALA A 70 5.34 -21.65 -9.25
C ALA A 70 4.38 -21.18 -10.37
N LEU A 71 4.49 -19.92 -10.82
CA LEU A 71 3.70 -19.40 -11.94
C LEU A 71 4.03 -20.13 -13.25
N TYR A 72 5.31 -20.35 -13.55
CA TYR A 72 5.71 -21.13 -14.73
C TYR A 72 5.23 -22.58 -14.66
N GLN A 73 5.31 -23.23 -13.49
CA GLN A 73 4.78 -24.58 -13.32
C GLN A 73 3.26 -24.64 -13.53
N ALA A 74 2.51 -23.65 -13.02
CA ALA A 74 1.08 -23.54 -13.26
C ALA A 74 0.76 -23.35 -14.76
N LYS A 75 1.52 -22.52 -15.47
CA LYS A 75 1.36 -22.31 -16.92
C LYS A 75 1.70 -23.54 -17.75
N LEU A 76 2.73 -24.29 -17.37
CA LEU A 76 3.08 -25.56 -18.01
C LEU A 76 1.99 -26.62 -17.81
N ALA A 77 1.41 -26.70 -16.61
CA ALA A 77 0.32 -27.61 -16.30
C ALA A 77 -1.00 -27.22 -16.97
N ASN A 78 -1.23 -25.93 -17.19
CA ASN A 78 -2.41 -25.38 -17.85
C ASN A 78 -1.99 -24.30 -18.87
N PRO A 79 -1.68 -24.69 -20.12
CA PRO A 79 -1.27 -23.75 -21.17
C PRO A 79 -2.27 -22.62 -21.44
N ALA A 80 -3.56 -22.83 -21.15
CA ALA A 80 -4.62 -21.82 -21.32
C ALA A 80 -4.70 -20.80 -20.17
N LEU A 81 -3.99 -21.02 -19.05
CA LEU A 81 -4.00 -20.13 -17.89
C LEU A 81 -3.45 -18.74 -18.26
N ASP A 82 -4.27 -17.69 -18.15
CA ASP A 82 -3.83 -16.32 -18.44
C ASP A 82 -3.03 -15.76 -17.26
N ILE A 83 -1.74 -15.47 -17.43
CA ILE A 83 -0.88 -14.94 -16.36
C ILE A 83 -0.32 -13.58 -16.76
N GLN A 84 -0.69 -12.54 -16.01
CA GLN A 84 -0.24 -11.16 -16.20
C GLN A 84 0.41 -10.62 -14.93
N ILE A 85 1.65 -10.15 -15.01
CA ILE A 85 2.38 -9.54 -13.89
C ILE A 85 2.58 -8.06 -14.21
N LEU A 86 2.20 -7.16 -13.31
CA LEU A 86 2.35 -5.71 -13.45
C LEU A 86 3.21 -5.16 -12.31
N VAL A 87 4.32 -4.50 -12.66
CA VAL A 87 5.25 -3.86 -11.73
C VAL A 87 5.57 -2.43 -12.15
N ASP A 88 6.14 -1.62 -11.25
CA ASP A 88 6.55 -0.26 -11.61
C ASP A 88 7.70 -0.26 -12.62
N TRP A 89 7.53 0.52 -13.70
CA TRP A 89 8.49 0.64 -14.80
C TRP A 89 9.89 1.04 -14.34
N HIS A 90 10.00 2.02 -13.43
CA HIS A 90 11.31 2.51 -12.99
C HIS A 90 11.92 1.58 -11.95
N ARG A 91 11.10 1.07 -11.03
CA ARG A 91 11.58 0.22 -9.93
C ARG A 91 12.14 -1.10 -10.41
N ALA A 92 11.53 -1.72 -11.42
CA ALA A 92 12.00 -2.99 -11.97
C ALA A 92 13.32 -2.90 -12.75
N GLN A 93 13.69 -1.71 -13.23
CA GLN A 93 14.84 -1.48 -14.12
C GLN A 93 16.06 -0.87 -13.41
N ARG A 94 16.11 -0.93 -12.08
CA ARG A 94 17.28 -0.52 -11.30
C ARG A 94 17.52 -1.48 -10.14
N GLY A 95 18.76 -1.52 -9.68
CA GLY A 95 19.11 -2.21 -8.45
C GLY A 95 18.46 -1.60 -7.21
N ARG A 96 18.49 -2.37 -6.12
CA ARG A 96 18.18 -1.86 -4.78
C ARG A 96 19.09 -0.69 -4.42
N ILE A 97 18.52 0.30 -3.73
CA ILE A 97 19.30 1.48 -3.31
C ILE A 97 20.38 1.02 -2.33
N GLY A 98 21.65 1.23 -2.67
CA GLY A 98 22.78 0.90 -1.81
C GLY A 98 23.43 -0.45 -2.08
N GLU A 99 22.91 -1.26 -3.00
CA GLU A 99 23.51 -2.52 -3.43
C GLU A 99 24.21 -2.37 -4.79
N LYS A 100 25.37 -3.02 -4.97
CA LYS A 100 26.01 -3.16 -6.28
C LYS A 100 25.30 -4.29 -7.03
N THR A 101 24.30 -3.97 -7.83
CA THR A 101 23.61 -4.98 -8.66
C THR A 101 24.24 -5.04 -10.05
N THR A 102 24.57 -6.25 -10.51
CA THR A 102 25.02 -6.52 -11.88
C THR A 102 23.86 -6.61 -12.89
N SER A 103 22.64 -6.90 -12.42
CA SER A 103 21.42 -6.99 -13.23
C SER A 103 20.20 -6.40 -12.50
N SER A 104 19.20 -5.95 -13.26
CA SER A 104 17.91 -5.49 -12.73
C SER A 104 16.88 -6.61 -12.67
N ASN A 105 15.76 -6.40 -11.96
CA ASN A 105 14.65 -7.35 -11.96
C ASN A 105 14.09 -7.57 -13.38
N ALA A 106 14.07 -6.54 -14.23
CA ALA A 106 13.68 -6.66 -15.63
C ALA A 106 14.60 -7.59 -16.43
N ASP A 107 15.91 -7.55 -16.19
CA ASP A 107 16.86 -8.48 -16.83
C ASP A 107 16.61 -9.92 -16.36
N TRP A 108 16.31 -10.10 -15.07
CA TRP A 108 15.91 -11.39 -14.54
C TRP A 108 14.62 -11.93 -15.18
N TYR A 109 13.57 -11.11 -15.32
CA TYR A 109 12.34 -11.53 -15.99
C TYR A 109 12.61 -12.02 -17.42
N ALA A 110 13.45 -11.29 -18.17
CA ALA A 110 13.81 -11.64 -19.54
C ALA A 110 14.62 -12.94 -19.62
N ASN A 111 15.57 -13.13 -18.71
CA ASN A 111 16.33 -14.38 -18.60
C ASN A 111 15.41 -15.57 -18.26
N MET A 112 14.46 -15.38 -17.34
CA MET A 112 13.49 -16.42 -16.98
C MET A 112 12.59 -16.78 -18.16
N LYS A 113 12.11 -15.79 -18.91
CA LYS A 113 11.36 -16.02 -20.16
C LYS A 113 12.15 -16.88 -21.14
N GLN A 114 13.42 -16.53 -21.38
CA GLN A 114 14.31 -17.30 -22.27
C GLN A 114 14.58 -18.71 -21.76
N GLN A 115 14.75 -18.88 -20.44
CA GLN A 115 15.02 -20.17 -19.82
C GLN A 115 13.84 -21.14 -20.00
N TYR A 116 12.60 -20.68 -19.81
CA TYR A 116 11.42 -21.52 -19.99
C TYR A 116 11.03 -21.70 -21.45
N ASN A 117 11.33 -20.72 -22.32
CA ASN A 117 11.14 -20.79 -23.78
C ASN A 117 9.75 -21.30 -24.20
N LEU A 118 8.70 -20.80 -23.54
CA LEU A 118 7.32 -21.14 -23.87
C LEU A 118 6.93 -20.57 -25.24
N PRO A 119 5.97 -21.20 -25.96
CA PRO A 119 5.39 -20.62 -27.16
C PRO A 119 4.88 -19.18 -26.92
N PRO A 120 4.95 -18.26 -27.91
CA PRO A 120 4.57 -16.85 -27.73
C PRO A 120 3.19 -16.62 -27.09
N GLU A 121 2.20 -17.44 -27.44
CA GLU A 121 0.82 -17.39 -26.92
C GLU A 121 0.68 -17.93 -25.48
N GLN A 122 1.73 -18.58 -24.97
CA GLN A 122 1.80 -19.19 -23.64
C GLN A 122 2.81 -18.48 -22.73
N GLU A 123 3.42 -17.39 -23.18
CA GLU A 123 4.34 -16.62 -22.35
C GLU A 123 3.63 -16.02 -21.14
N ILE A 124 4.34 -15.98 -20.00
CA ILE A 124 3.95 -15.15 -18.86
C ILE A 124 4.42 -13.73 -19.15
N ALA A 125 3.49 -12.78 -19.22
CA ALA A 125 3.83 -11.40 -19.53
C ALA A 125 4.16 -10.61 -18.25
N VAL A 126 5.31 -9.94 -18.24
CA VAL A 126 5.70 -9.01 -17.16
C VAL A 126 5.68 -7.59 -17.70
N TRP A 127 4.73 -6.78 -17.26
CA TRP A 127 4.50 -5.42 -17.72
C TRP A 127 5.10 -4.40 -16.76
N GLY A 128 5.85 -3.44 -17.31
CA GLY A 128 6.31 -2.26 -16.60
C GLY A 128 5.35 -1.10 -16.81
N VAL A 129 4.74 -0.62 -15.73
CA VAL A 129 3.75 0.45 -15.76
C VAL A 129 4.39 1.79 -15.35
N PRO A 130 4.59 2.74 -16.29
CA PRO A 130 5.19 4.03 -15.96
C PRO A 130 4.15 5.06 -15.53
N ILE A 131 3.97 5.23 -14.22
CA ILE A 131 3.03 6.23 -13.67
C ILE A 131 3.51 7.67 -13.88
N ASN A 132 4.81 7.88 -14.05
CA ASN A 132 5.40 9.18 -14.40
C ASN A 132 6.70 8.99 -15.19
N GLY A 133 7.23 10.06 -15.80
CA GLY A 133 8.49 10.03 -16.54
C GLY A 133 9.72 9.90 -15.64
N ARG A 134 9.57 10.02 -14.32
CA ARG A 134 10.59 9.79 -13.29
C ARG A 134 9.94 9.22 -12.04
N GLU A 135 10.55 8.20 -11.42
CA GLU A 135 10.06 7.51 -10.20
C GLU A 135 9.66 8.47 -9.08
N ILE A 136 10.48 9.50 -8.83
CA ILE A 136 10.23 10.46 -7.74
C ILE A 136 8.89 11.20 -7.86
N PHE A 137 8.30 11.29 -9.05
CA PHE A 137 7.05 11.99 -9.31
C PHE A 137 5.83 11.08 -9.48
N GLY A 138 5.98 9.77 -9.31
CA GLY A 138 4.87 8.83 -9.30
C GLY A 138 5.29 7.42 -9.62
N VAL A 139 4.83 6.47 -8.81
CA VAL A 139 5.02 5.03 -9.01
C VAL A 139 3.71 4.27 -9.09
N LEU A 140 3.75 3.05 -9.63
CA LEU A 140 2.67 2.08 -9.54
C LEU A 140 2.53 1.63 -8.08
N HIS A 141 1.44 2.03 -7.43
CA HIS A 141 1.11 1.62 -6.07
C HIS A 141 -0.29 0.98 -5.96
N LEU A 142 -0.87 0.60 -7.09
CA LEU A 142 -2.01 -0.31 -7.14
C LEU A 142 -1.62 -1.65 -6.51
N LYS A 143 -2.57 -2.30 -5.84
CA LYS A 143 -2.41 -3.59 -5.17
C LYS A 143 -3.54 -4.53 -5.54
N GLY A 144 -3.27 -5.82 -5.41
CA GLY A 144 -4.24 -6.88 -5.63
C GLY A 144 -3.64 -7.97 -6.49
N PHE A 145 -3.63 -9.18 -5.95
CA PHE A 145 -3.37 -10.39 -6.70
C PHE A 145 -4.70 -11.08 -6.95
N ILE A 146 -5.02 -11.38 -8.20
CA ILE A 146 -6.28 -12.01 -8.59
C ILE A 146 -5.96 -13.40 -9.10
N PHE A 147 -6.65 -14.40 -8.55
CA PHE A 147 -6.56 -15.80 -8.92
C PHE A 147 -7.99 -16.27 -9.19
N ASP A 148 -8.34 -16.44 -10.45
CA ASP A 148 -9.72 -16.68 -10.89
C ASP A 148 -10.71 -15.64 -10.33
N ASP A 149 -11.55 -16.03 -9.36
CA ASP A 149 -12.55 -15.17 -8.71
C ASP A 149 -12.14 -14.74 -7.28
N THR A 150 -10.90 -15.03 -6.88
CA THR A 150 -10.33 -14.68 -5.57
C THR A 150 -9.34 -13.53 -5.68
N ILE A 151 -9.49 -12.52 -4.83
CA ILE A 151 -8.56 -11.41 -4.66
C ILE A 151 -7.78 -11.63 -3.37
N LEU A 152 -6.46 -11.70 -3.47
CA LEU A 152 -5.56 -11.59 -2.33
C LEU A 152 -4.99 -10.16 -2.28
N TYR A 153 -5.48 -9.36 -1.34
CA TYR A 153 -5.16 -7.95 -1.22
C TYR A 153 -4.16 -7.69 -0.09
N SER A 154 -3.02 -7.08 -0.43
CA SER A 154 -1.97 -6.68 0.52
C SER A 154 -1.20 -5.47 0.03
N GLY A 155 -0.61 -4.69 0.94
CA GLY A 155 0.37 -3.66 0.61
C GLY A 155 1.76 -4.21 0.24
N ALA A 156 1.98 -5.51 0.42
CA ALA A 156 3.26 -6.19 0.19
C ALA A 156 3.65 -6.27 -1.29
N SER A 157 4.95 -6.15 -1.56
CA SER A 157 5.58 -6.59 -2.82
C SER A 157 5.99 -8.06 -2.71
N ILE A 158 6.56 -8.62 -3.78
CA ILE A 158 7.14 -9.98 -3.75
C ILE A 158 8.65 -9.86 -3.52
N ASN A 159 9.11 -10.23 -2.32
CA ASN A 159 10.51 -10.36 -1.95
C ASN A 159 10.67 -11.20 -0.66
N ASN A 160 11.91 -11.44 -0.24
CA ASN A 160 12.23 -12.25 0.94
C ASN A 160 11.55 -11.78 2.23
N VAL A 161 11.54 -10.49 2.54
CA VAL A 161 11.02 -9.99 3.82
C VAL A 161 9.49 -9.93 3.84
N TYR A 162 8.84 -9.58 2.73
CA TYR A 162 7.36 -9.57 2.67
C TYR A 162 6.76 -10.98 2.70
N LEU A 163 7.53 -11.97 2.22
CA LEU A 163 7.12 -13.37 2.19
C LEU A 163 7.74 -14.20 3.32
N GLN A 164 8.49 -13.56 4.23
CA GLN A 164 9.19 -14.22 5.34
C GLN A 164 9.94 -15.48 4.87
N GLN A 165 10.79 -15.31 3.87
CA GLN A 165 11.56 -16.40 3.28
C GLN A 165 12.55 -17.04 4.27
N PHE A 166 13.09 -16.20 5.14
CA PHE A 166 14.02 -16.54 6.21
C PHE A 166 13.46 -15.98 7.53
N ASP A 167 14.33 -15.71 8.51
CA ASP A 167 13.90 -15.28 9.84
C ASP A 167 13.24 -13.89 9.87
N ARG A 168 13.69 -12.97 9.00
CA ARG A 168 13.20 -11.59 8.97
C ARG A 168 11.93 -11.45 8.16
N TYR A 169 11.00 -10.64 8.67
CA TYR A 169 9.80 -10.25 7.95
C TYR A 169 9.59 -8.73 7.89
N ARG A 170 8.78 -8.32 6.91
CA ARG A 170 8.24 -6.99 6.76
C ARG A 170 6.73 -7.05 6.88
N TYR A 171 6.25 -6.56 8.02
CA TYR A 171 4.88 -6.73 8.44
C TYR A 171 3.93 -5.89 7.58
N ASP A 172 3.05 -6.54 6.83
CA ASP A 172 1.96 -5.92 6.07
C ASP A 172 0.62 -6.58 6.50
N ARG A 173 -0.48 -6.17 5.88
CA ARG A 173 -1.80 -6.78 6.10
C ARG A 173 -2.22 -7.59 4.88
N TYR A 174 -2.99 -8.66 5.09
CA TYR A 174 -3.31 -9.61 4.02
C TYR A 174 -4.74 -10.09 4.13
N HIS A 175 -5.50 -9.93 3.05
CA HIS A 175 -6.93 -10.28 3.03
C HIS A 175 -7.26 -11.08 1.79
N THR A 176 -8.04 -12.15 1.95
CA THR A 176 -8.64 -12.90 0.84
C THR A 176 -10.09 -12.46 0.69
N LEU A 177 -10.51 -12.13 -0.53
CA LEU A 177 -11.88 -11.82 -0.89
C LEU A 177 -12.28 -12.72 -2.05
N GLU A 178 -13.21 -13.66 -1.85
CA GLU A 178 -13.78 -14.46 -2.93
C GLU A 178 -15.04 -13.75 -3.44
N ASN A 179 -14.93 -13.12 -4.62
CA ASN A 179 -16.03 -12.38 -5.23
C ASN A 179 -15.75 -12.19 -6.72
N LYS A 180 -16.52 -12.92 -7.55
CA LYS A 180 -16.37 -12.90 -9.01
C LYS A 180 -16.52 -11.51 -9.61
N VAL A 181 -17.54 -10.74 -9.20
CA VAL A 181 -17.81 -9.40 -9.74
C VAL A 181 -16.65 -8.45 -9.45
N LEU A 182 -16.11 -8.53 -8.23
CA LEU A 182 -14.93 -7.75 -7.84
C LEU A 182 -13.70 -8.17 -8.66
N ALA A 183 -13.44 -9.48 -8.79
CA ALA A 183 -12.30 -9.99 -9.55
C ALA A 183 -12.38 -9.56 -11.03
N ASP A 184 -13.56 -9.70 -11.65
CA ASP A 184 -13.83 -9.26 -13.02
C ASP A 184 -13.64 -7.76 -13.17
N SER A 185 -14.10 -6.94 -12.21
CA SER A 185 -13.93 -5.49 -12.23
C SER A 185 -12.46 -5.06 -12.20
N LEU A 186 -11.66 -5.69 -11.32
CA LEU A 186 -10.23 -5.40 -11.20
C LEU A 186 -9.48 -5.83 -12.46
N VAL A 187 -9.73 -7.03 -12.98
CA VAL A 187 -9.10 -7.52 -14.21
C VAL A 187 -9.47 -6.64 -15.42
N THR A 188 -10.74 -6.28 -15.55
CA THR A 188 -11.21 -5.40 -16.63
C THR A 188 -10.52 -4.04 -16.57
N PHE A 189 -10.35 -3.46 -15.39
CA PHE A 189 -9.62 -2.20 -15.22
C PHE A 189 -8.16 -2.34 -15.70
N LEU A 190 -7.46 -3.42 -15.34
CA LEU A 190 -6.09 -3.65 -15.78
C LEU A 190 -6.02 -3.82 -17.29
N GLN A 191 -6.88 -4.65 -17.87
CA GLN A 191 -6.90 -4.93 -19.31
C GLN A 191 -7.22 -3.67 -20.13
N GLN A 192 -8.29 -2.96 -19.81
CA GLN A 192 -8.80 -1.86 -20.64
C GLN A 192 -8.08 -0.52 -20.43
N HIS A 193 -7.48 -0.31 -19.27
CA HIS A 193 -6.93 1.00 -18.91
C HIS A 193 -5.43 1.01 -18.66
N ILE A 194 -4.78 -0.15 -18.57
CA ILE A 194 -3.34 -0.25 -18.33
C ILE A 194 -2.67 -1.05 -19.44
N LEU A 195 -3.03 -2.32 -19.62
CA LEU A 195 -2.32 -3.24 -20.51
C LEU A 195 -2.40 -2.86 -22.00
N THR A 196 -3.47 -2.17 -22.42
CA THR A 196 -3.63 -1.71 -23.81
C THR A 196 -2.95 -0.37 -24.12
N ASP A 197 -2.41 0.34 -23.12
CA ASP A 197 -1.81 1.67 -23.35
C ASP A 197 -0.36 1.54 -23.86
N HIS A 198 -0.02 2.32 -24.89
CA HIS A 198 1.32 2.33 -25.51
C HIS A 198 2.46 2.75 -24.58
N ALA A 199 2.16 3.39 -23.44
CA ALA A 199 3.16 3.68 -22.41
C ALA A 199 3.59 2.42 -21.64
N VAL A 200 2.74 1.40 -21.55
CA VAL A 200 3.00 0.16 -20.81
C VAL A 200 3.73 -0.82 -21.73
N ASN A 201 4.84 -1.36 -21.24
CA ASN A 201 5.76 -2.15 -22.07
C ASN A 201 6.20 -3.43 -21.34
N ARG A 202 6.46 -4.50 -22.11
CA ARG A 202 6.99 -5.77 -21.59
C ARG A 202 8.41 -5.57 -21.04
N LEU A 203 8.61 -5.95 -19.78
CA LEU A 203 9.90 -5.91 -19.09
C LEU A 203 10.69 -7.21 -19.23
N ASP A 204 10.01 -8.30 -19.56
CA ASP A 204 10.57 -9.62 -19.87
C ASP A 204 11.12 -9.73 -21.30
N ASN A 205 11.17 -8.62 -22.05
CA ASN A 205 11.94 -8.53 -23.30
C ASN A 205 13.32 -7.93 -23.00
N MET A 206 14.38 -8.44 -23.62
CA MET A 206 15.74 -7.88 -23.47
C MET A 206 15.88 -6.49 -24.08
N GLN A 207 15.24 -6.28 -25.24
CA GLN A 207 15.17 -4.98 -25.89
C GLN A 207 13.92 -4.25 -25.43
N ARG A 208 14.12 -3.15 -24.71
CA ARG A 208 13.07 -2.32 -24.12
C ARG A 208 13.25 -0.86 -24.53
N PRO A 209 12.17 -0.09 -24.73
CA PRO A 209 12.32 1.33 -24.99
C PRO A 209 12.94 2.02 -23.77
N VAL A 210 13.82 2.99 -24.01
CA VAL A 210 14.29 3.86 -22.93
C VAL A 210 13.19 4.88 -22.58
N THR A 211 13.08 5.24 -21.30
CA THR A 211 12.06 6.19 -20.79
C THR A 211 11.99 7.50 -21.58
N ALA A 212 13.11 7.97 -22.13
CA ALA A 212 13.14 9.17 -22.96
C ALA A 212 12.24 9.07 -24.20
N ASN A 213 12.19 7.89 -24.84
CA ASN A 213 11.48 7.66 -26.10
C ASN A 213 9.96 7.55 -25.88
N ILE A 214 9.52 7.04 -24.73
CA ILE A 214 8.11 6.85 -24.40
C ILE A 214 7.54 7.96 -23.50
N ARG A 215 8.32 8.99 -23.16
CA ARG A 215 7.89 10.06 -22.26
C ARG A 215 6.59 10.77 -22.67
N PRO A 216 6.33 11.07 -23.96
CA PRO A 216 5.04 11.63 -24.38
C PRO A 216 3.87 10.68 -24.09
N ALA A 217 4.02 9.38 -24.37
CA ALA A 217 3.01 8.36 -24.07
C ALA A 217 2.75 8.26 -22.57
N ILE A 218 3.80 8.23 -21.73
CA ILE A 218 3.70 8.23 -20.26
C ILE A 218 2.85 9.41 -19.75
N LYS A 219 3.05 10.61 -20.31
CA LYS A 219 2.28 11.80 -19.91
C LYS A 219 0.81 11.67 -20.30
N ALA A 220 0.51 11.14 -21.49
CA ALA A 220 -0.85 10.89 -21.95
C ALA A 220 -1.54 9.81 -21.09
N PHE A 221 -0.87 8.67 -20.90
CA PHE A 221 -1.30 7.56 -20.05
C PHE A 221 -1.66 8.03 -18.64
N ARG A 222 -0.75 8.75 -17.97
CA ARG A 222 -1.01 9.29 -16.63
C ARG A 222 -2.28 10.15 -16.60
N LYS A 223 -2.48 11.02 -17.60
CA LYS A 223 -3.67 11.87 -17.71
C LYS A 223 -4.94 11.05 -17.93
N GLN A 224 -4.88 9.99 -18.73
CA GLN A 224 -6.01 9.08 -18.94
C GLN A 224 -6.34 8.31 -17.67
N LEU A 225 -5.35 7.71 -17.01
CA LEU A 225 -5.52 6.90 -15.82
C LEU A 225 -6.13 7.69 -14.65
N THR A 226 -5.84 9.00 -14.53
CA THR A 226 -6.46 9.85 -13.49
C THR A 226 -8.00 9.94 -13.56
N LYS A 227 -8.59 9.57 -14.70
CA LYS A 227 -10.05 9.63 -14.93
C LYS A 227 -10.73 8.27 -14.78
N GLN A 228 -9.97 7.19 -14.70
CA GLN A 228 -10.53 5.84 -14.67
C GLN A 228 -10.94 5.44 -13.27
N GLN A 229 -11.94 4.57 -13.19
CA GLN A 229 -12.45 3.96 -11.97
C GLN A 229 -12.75 2.49 -12.25
N TYR A 230 -12.82 1.66 -11.21
CA TYR A 230 -13.31 0.29 -11.36
C TYR A 230 -14.78 0.32 -11.76
N GLN A 231 -15.14 -0.50 -12.74
CA GLN A 231 -16.50 -0.61 -13.26
C GLN A 231 -17.00 -2.04 -13.12
N PHE A 232 -18.29 -2.18 -12.85
CA PHE A 232 -19.01 -3.43 -12.76
C PHE A 232 -20.49 -3.16 -13.02
N ALA A 233 -21.24 -4.18 -13.42
CA ALA A 233 -22.67 -4.07 -13.63
C ALA A 233 -23.38 -3.66 -12.34
N GLU A 234 -24.54 -3.00 -12.44
CA GLU A 234 -25.36 -2.68 -11.28
C GLU A 234 -25.62 -3.91 -10.43
N GLN A 235 -25.45 -3.76 -9.12
CA GLN A 235 -25.63 -4.82 -8.14
C GLN A 235 -26.92 -4.57 -7.36
N PRO A 236 -27.60 -5.63 -6.89
CA PRO A 236 -28.80 -5.46 -6.08
C PRO A 236 -28.48 -4.68 -4.80
N GLU A 237 -29.43 -3.86 -4.36
CA GLU A 237 -29.33 -3.23 -3.05
C GLU A 237 -29.19 -4.30 -1.96
N SER A 238 -28.27 -4.07 -1.02
CA SER A 238 -28.03 -4.95 0.10
C SER A 238 -27.90 -4.13 1.38
N ASN A 239 -28.53 -4.63 2.44
CA ASN A 239 -28.35 -4.12 3.80
C ASN A 239 -27.27 -4.89 4.57
N GLY A 240 -26.54 -5.80 3.92
CA GLY A 240 -25.42 -6.55 4.50
C GLY A 240 -24.07 -5.96 4.14
N LEU A 241 -23.00 -6.72 4.42
CA LEU A 241 -21.64 -6.38 4.02
C LEU A 241 -21.53 -6.10 2.51
N MET A 242 -20.83 -5.03 2.16
CA MET A 242 -20.59 -4.60 0.79
C MET A 242 -19.14 -4.15 0.55
N LEU A 243 -18.68 -4.25 -0.70
CA LEU A 243 -17.34 -3.86 -1.14
C LEU A 243 -17.41 -2.76 -2.20
N SER A 244 -16.53 -1.77 -2.11
CA SER A 244 -16.32 -0.78 -3.17
C SER A 244 -14.84 -0.73 -3.55
N PRO A 245 -14.45 -1.20 -4.75
CA PRO A 245 -13.10 -1.01 -5.27
C PRO A 245 -12.93 0.43 -5.76
N ILE A 246 -11.84 1.09 -5.34
CA ILE A 246 -11.60 2.51 -5.59
C ILE A 246 -10.20 2.72 -6.13
N ALA A 247 -10.08 3.43 -7.26
CA ALA A 247 -8.81 3.84 -7.83
C ALA A 247 -8.54 5.33 -7.57
N GLY A 248 -7.27 5.71 -7.46
CA GLY A 248 -6.88 7.09 -7.29
C GLY A 248 -5.50 7.43 -7.84
N LEU A 249 -5.43 8.47 -8.67
CA LEU A 249 -4.17 9.02 -9.17
C LEU A 249 -4.25 10.54 -9.25
N GLY A 250 -3.19 11.22 -8.79
CA GLY A 250 -3.10 12.67 -8.84
C GLY A 250 -3.89 13.38 -7.75
N ARG A 251 -3.97 14.71 -7.86
CA ARG A 251 -4.63 15.56 -6.86
C ARG A 251 -6.15 15.40 -6.95
N LYS A 252 -6.83 15.32 -5.80
CA LYS A 252 -8.30 15.22 -5.68
C LYS A 252 -8.92 13.94 -6.26
N ASN A 253 -8.19 12.82 -6.20
CA ASN A 253 -8.70 11.51 -6.63
C ASN A 253 -9.77 10.93 -5.69
N GLN A 254 -10.53 9.93 -6.17
CA GLN A 254 -11.68 9.36 -5.46
C GLN A 254 -11.28 8.60 -4.19
N LEU A 255 -10.18 7.85 -4.20
CA LEU A 255 -9.67 7.15 -3.03
C LEU A 255 -9.37 8.13 -1.88
N ASN A 256 -8.61 9.19 -2.14
CA ASN A 256 -8.25 10.17 -1.11
C ASN A 256 -9.46 10.96 -0.61
N LYS A 257 -10.45 11.26 -1.48
CA LYS A 257 -11.72 11.86 -1.05
C LYS A 257 -12.52 10.92 -0.16
N THR A 258 -12.51 9.62 -0.47
CA THR A 258 -13.17 8.58 0.34
C THR A 258 -12.51 8.48 1.70
N ILE A 259 -11.18 8.37 1.76
CA ILE A 259 -10.42 8.41 3.04
C ILE A 259 -10.79 9.67 3.82
N GLU A 260 -10.78 10.84 3.19
CA GLU A 260 -11.14 12.10 3.83
C GLU A 260 -12.60 12.16 4.32
N ALA A 261 -13.53 11.46 3.66
CA ALA A 261 -14.93 11.35 4.06
C ALA A 261 -15.09 10.39 5.24
N LEU A 262 -14.40 9.24 5.21
CA LEU A 262 -14.39 8.24 6.27
C LEU A 262 -14.00 8.83 7.63
N PHE A 263 -13.00 9.73 7.67
CA PHE A 263 -12.64 10.42 8.92
C PHE A 263 -13.85 11.15 9.49
N TYR A 264 -14.60 11.89 8.68
CA TYR A 264 -15.78 12.63 9.15
C TYR A 264 -16.96 11.72 9.51
N LYS A 265 -16.99 10.48 9.01
CA LYS A 265 -18.04 9.50 9.33
C LYS A 265 -17.81 8.77 10.64
N THR A 266 -16.64 8.92 11.26
CA THR A 266 -16.34 8.36 12.59
C THR A 266 -17.32 8.84 13.64
N GLN A 267 -18.03 7.91 14.26
CA GLN A 267 -18.96 8.19 15.36
C GLN A 267 -18.32 7.97 16.73
N ASN A 268 -17.45 6.98 16.88
CA ASN A 268 -16.83 6.62 18.14
C ASN A 268 -15.30 6.58 18.03
N LYS A 269 -14.76 5.78 17.12
CA LYS A 269 -13.32 5.50 17.04
C LYS A 269 -12.82 5.36 15.60
N LEU A 270 -11.70 6.03 15.31
CA LEU A 270 -10.91 5.86 14.10
C LEU A 270 -9.59 5.18 14.45
N THR A 271 -9.30 4.00 13.89
CA THR A 271 -7.98 3.38 13.97
C THR A 271 -7.27 3.51 12.63
N ILE A 272 -5.98 3.89 12.65
CA ILE A 272 -5.16 4.14 11.47
C ILE A 272 -3.85 3.38 11.59
N CYS A 273 -3.52 2.59 10.58
CA CYS A 273 -2.16 2.10 10.35
C CYS A 273 -1.49 2.92 9.24
N THR A 274 -0.26 3.36 9.46
CA THR A 274 0.59 3.97 8.43
C THR A 274 2.04 3.55 8.69
N PRO A 275 2.84 3.20 7.66
CA PRO A 275 4.18 2.63 7.87
C PRO A 275 5.10 3.58 8.61
N TYR A 276 4.94 4.88 8.41
CA TYR A 276 5.71 5.94 9.03
C TYR A 276 4.86 7.21 9.17
N PHE A 277 5.09 7.97 10.24
CA PHE A 277 4.30 9.16 10.52
C PHE A 277 4.64 10.32 9.59
N ASN A 278 3.89 10.45 8.49
CA ASN A 278 4.02 11.54 7.52
C ASN A 278 2.67 11.94 6.90
N PHE A 279 1.64 12.18 7.72
CA PHE A 279 0.31 12.54 7.19
C PHE A 279 0.30 13.86 6.41
N PRO A 280 -0.48 13.97 5.31
CA PRO A 280 -0.75 15.24 4.67
C PRO A 280 -1.57 16.14 5.60
N ARG A 281 -1.46 17.47 5.39
CA ARG A 281 -2.16 18.48 6.22
C ARG A 281 -3.68 18.27 6.25
N SER A 282 -4.27 17.74 5.19
CA SER A 282 -5.71 17.47 5.11
C SER A 282 -6.17 16.41 6.11
N LEU A 283 -5.36 15.37 6.36
CA LEU A 283 -5.65 14.34 7.37
C LEU A 283 -5.40 14.87 8.78
N ILE A 284 -4.28 15.58 9.02
CA ILE A 284 -4.00 16.19 10.34
C ILE A 284 -5.15 17.10 10.79
N THR A 285 -5.74 17.86 9.87
CA THR A 285 -6.86 18.76 10.16
C THR A 285 -8.13 17.98 10.55
N ARG A 286 -8.34 16.80 9.96
CA ARG A 286 -9.48 15.92 10.27
C ARG A 286 -9.30 15.17 11.59
N ILE A 287 -8.08 14.73 11.89
CA ILE A 287 -7.75 14.16 13.20
C ILE A 287 -8.03 15.20 14.30
N LYS A 288 -7.57 16.45 14.10
CA LYS A 288 -7.89 17.54 15.03
C LYS A 288 -9.41 17.71 15.21
N TRP A 289 -10.16 17.72 14.12
CA TRP A 289 -11.61 17.87 14.19
C TRP A 289 -12.27 16.71 14.95
N LEU A 290 -11.83 15.47 14.75
CA LEU A 290 -12.33 14.30 15.47
C LEU A 290 -12.10 14.42 16.98
N LEU A 291 -10.87 14.74 17.37
CA LEU A 291 -10.48 14.92 18.77
C LEU A 291 -11.27 16.05 19.43
N GLU A 292 -11.44 17.19 18.74
CA GLU A 292 -12.26 18.32 19.21
C GLU A 292 -13.75 17.98 19.38
N ASN A 293 -14.24 16.94 18.72
CA ASN A 293 -15.62 16.45 18.82
C ASN A 293 -15.74 15.18 19.68
N GLY A 294 -14.75 14.93 20.55
CA GLY A 294 -14.77 13.85 21.54
C GLY A 294 -14.65 12.45 20.94
N LYS A 295 -14.15 12.32 19.71
CA LYS A 295 -13.97 11.02 19.04
C LYS A 295 -12.60 10.45 19.37
N GLN A 296 -12.52 9.14 19.52
CA GLN A 296 -11.26 8.45 19.75
C GLN A 296 -10.49 8.27 18.43
N VAL A 297 -9.18 8.48 18.49
CA VAL A 297 -8.27 8.24 17.36
C VAL A 297 -7.10 7.39 17.84
N GLU A 298 -6.88 6.25 17.19
CA GLU A 298 -5.73 5.38 17.42
C GLU A 298 -4.83 5.39 16.18
N ILE A 299 -3.55 5.72 16.36
CA ILE A 299 -2.55 5.74 15.28
C ILE A 299 -1.48 4.71 15.62
N ILE A 300 -1.30 3.73 14.73
CA ILE A 300 -0.29 2.68 14.84
C ILE A 300 0.74 2.90 13.71
N ALA A 301 1.98 3.20 14.10
CA ALA A 301 3.10 3.43 13.20
C ALA A 301 4.32 2.62 13.63
N GLY A 302 5.27 2.41 12.72
CA GLY A 302 6.54 1.76 13.06
C GLY A 302 7.40 2.67 13.95
N ASP A 303 8.06 2.07 14.95
CA ASP A 303 9.20 2.69 15.61
C ASP A 303 10.29 3.02 14.56
N LYS A 304 11.14 4.02 14.84
CA LYS A 304 12.24 4.37 13.93
C LYS A 304 13.13 3.16 13.60
N LYS A 305 13.30 2.19 14.52
CA LYS A 305 14.08 0.97 14.33
C LYS A 305 13.37 -0.09 13.48
N ALA A 306 12.06 -0.01 13.38
CA ALA A 306 11.24 -0.89 12.52
C ALA A 306 11.10 -0.33 11.08
N ASN A 307 11.87 0.69 10.71
CA ASN A 307 11.89 1.23 9.35
C ASN A 307 13.02 0.59 8.54
N ASP A 308 12.79 0.30 7.26
CA ASP A 308 13.77 -0.30 6.34
C ASP A 308 14.99 0.59 6.06
N PHE A 309 14.84 1.91 6.18
CA PHE A 309 15.96 2.83 6.07
C PHE A 309 16.74 3.00 7.38
N TYR A 310 16.29 2.42 8.50
CA TYR A 310 17.02 2.50 9.75
C TYR A 310 18.39 1.83 9.62
N THR A 311 19.42 2.53 10.10
CA THR A 311 20.77 1.99 10.18
C THR A 311 21.24 2.16 11.62
N PRO A 312 21.63 1.07 12.30
CA PRO A 312 22.21 1.12 13.63
C PRO A 312 23.38 2.13 13.72
N PRO A 313 23.55 2.85 14.85
CA PRO A 313 24.55 3.92 14.96
C PRO A 313 26.01 3.47 14.76
N ASP A 314 26.29 2.19 15.01
CA ASP A 314 27.59 1.53 14.81
C ASP A 314 27.89 1.20 13.34
N LYS A 315 26.88 1.27 12.46
CA LYS A 315 27.03 1.02 11.02
C LYS A 315 27.23 2.31 10.23
N LYS A 316 27.75 2.17 9.01
CA LYS A 316 28.03 3.29 8.10
C LYS A 316 26.76 4.08 7.80
N PHE A 317 26.76 5.36 8.14
CA PHE A 317 25.65 6.27 7.87
C PHE A 317 25.44 6.52 6.36
N THR A 318 24.16 6.58 5.96
CA THR A 318 23.72 7.05 4.64
C THR A 318 22.69 8.15 4.81
N MET A 319 22.47 8.99 3.78
CA MET A 319 21.45 10.04 3.87
C MET A 319 20.03 9.48 4.09
N ALA A 320 19.72 8.31 3.55
CA ALA A 320 18.44 7.64 3.74
C ALA A 320 18.22 7.24 5.22
N ALA A 321 19.30 6.95 5.96
CA ALA A 321 19.23 6.61 7.38
C ALA A 321 18.71 7.74 8.27
N ALA A 322 18.58 8.97 7.77
CA ALA A 322 17.93 10.06 8.49
C ALA A 322 16.40 10.09 8.36
N LEU A 323 15.80 9.33 7.42
CA LEU A 323 14.35 9.31 7.22
C LEU A 323 13.57 8.82 8.46
N PRO A 324 13.94 7.71 9.13
CA PRO A 324 13.23 7.25 10.33
C PRO A 324 13.21 8.32 11.44
N TYR A 325 14.34 8.99 11.65
CA TYR A 325 14.47 10.08 12.62
C TYR A 325 13.66 11.33 12.25
N LEU A 326 13.50 11.61 10.95
CA LEU A 326 12.63 12.68 10.47
C LEU A 326 11.16 12.35 10.75
N TYR A 327 10.73 11.11 10.54
CA TYR A 327 9.37 10.66 10.86
C TYR A 327 9.12 10.71 12.38
N GLU A 328 10.05 10.21 13.20
CA GLU A 328 9.97 10.31 14.66
C GLU A 328 9.89 11.77 15.14
N LYS A 329 10.72 12.66 14.58
CA LYS A 329 10.66 14.10 14.89
C LYS A 329 9.28 14.69 14.58
N ASN A 330 8.65 14.28 13.47
CA ASN A 330 7.31 14.74 13.11
C ASN A 330 6.24 14.18 14.05
N LEU A 331 6.35 12.90 14.40
CA LEU A 331 5.46 12.25 15.36
C LEU A 331 5.55 12.93 16.72
N ARG A 332 6.75 13.24 17.20
CA ARG A 332 6.97 13.99 18.44
C ARG A 332 6.33 15.36 18.43
N ALA A 333 6.47 16.10 17.32
CA ALA A 333 5.84 17.41 17.17
C ALA A 333 4.30 17.30 17.15
N PHE A 334 3.76 16.24 16.54
CA PHE A 334 2.33 15.95 16.56
C PHE A 334 1.85 15.57 17.96
N ALA A 335 2.49 14.61 18.63
CA ALA A 335 2.16 14.19 19.99
C ALA A 335 2.18 15.36 20.96
N LYS A 336 3.22 16.22 20.90
CA LYS A 336 3.29 17.44 21.72
C LYS A 336 2.12 18.39 21.48
N ARG A 337 1.70 18.54 20.21
CA ARG A 337 0.59 19.43 19.84
C ARG A 337 -0.76 18.92 20.35
N PHE A 338 -0.92 17.60 20.45
CA PHE A 338 -2.18 16.95 20.85
C PHE A 338 -2.07 16.28 22.21
N ASP A 339 -1.12 16.71 23.06
CA ASP A 339 -0.80 16.06 24.32
C ASP A 339 -2.02 15.97 25.26
N SER A 340 -2.85 17.02 25.33
CA SER A 340 -4.09 17.00 26.12
C SER A 340 -5.03 15.85 25.73
N TYR A 341 -5.03 15.46 24.45
CA TYR A 341 -5.83 14.34 23.96
C TYR A 341 -5.18 12.98 24.22
N ILE A 342 -3.85 12.93 24.34
CA ILE A 342 -3.14 11.74 24.81
C ILE A 342 -3.48 11.51 26.29
N GLN A 343 -3.37 12.56 27.10
CA GLN A 343 -3.62 12.49 28.54
C GLN A 343 -5.07 12.12 28.88
N ASN A 344 -6.05 12.58 28.09
CA ASN A 344 -7.46 12.22 28.29
C ASN A 344 -7.91 10.96 27.51
N LYS A 345 -6.97 10.22 26.91
CA LYS A 345 -7.21 8.97 26.16
C LYS A 345 -8.11 9.09 24.92
N LEU A 346 -8.34 10.30 24.39
CA LEU A 346 -8.96 10.46 23.07
C LEU A 346 -7.98 10.21 21.91
N LEU A 347 -6.68 10.35 22.13
CA LEU A 347 -5.63 10.04 21.16
C LEU A 347 -4.70 8.95 21.70
N THR A 348 -4.71 7.79 21.07
CA THR A 348 -3.76 6.71 21.31
C THR A 348 -2.73 6.68 20.18
N ILE A 349 -1.44 6.74 20.53
CA ILE A 349 -0.34 6.54 19.57
C ILE A 349 0.40 5.28 19.98
N ARG A 350 0.58 4.36 19.03
CA ARG A 350 1.29 3.10 19.23
C ARG A 350 2.50 3.04 18.29
N LEU A 351 3.64 2.66 18.84
CA LEU A 351 4.87 2.38 18.10
C LEU A 351 5.08 0.87 18.03
N TRP A 352 5.08 0.32 16.83
CA TRP A 352 5.35 -1.09 16.61
C TRP A 352 6.85 -1.34 16.50
N LYS A 353 7.34 -2.36 17.19
CA LYS A 353 8.72 -2.87 17.05
C LYS A 353 8.80 -4.33 17.51
N ASP A 354 9.25 -5.20 16.60
CA ASP A 354 9.61 -6.58 16.91
C ASP A 354 11.04 -6.87 16.44
N GLY A 355 12.00 -6.93 17.37
CA GLY A 355 13.41 -7.19 17.06
C GLY A 355 13.94 -6.31 15.92
N GLU A 356 14.45 -6.98 14.87
CA GLU A 356 14.99 -6.40 13.62
C GLU A 356 13.98 -6.49 12.45
N ASN A 357 12.74 -6.88 12.71
CA ASN A 357 11.67 -6.92 11.71
C ASN A 357 11.17 -5.50 11.41
N THR A 358 10.61 -5.30 10.22
CA THR A 358 10.19 -3.96 9.78
C THR A 358 8.68 -3.85 9.66
N TYR A 359 8.17 -2.64 9.88
CA TYR A 359 6.74 -2.34 9.88
C TYR A 359 6.30 -1.69 8.57
N HIS A 360 5.19 -2.17 8.01
CA HIS A 360 4.66 -1.65 6.76
C HIS A 360 3.13 -1.68 6.67
N LEU A 361 2.40 -1.69 7.79
CA LEU A 361 0.94 -1.74 7.75
C LEU A 361 0.32 -0.44 7.22
N LYS A 362 -0.77 -0.57 6.46
CA LYS A 362 -1.69 0.52 6.09
C LYS A 362 -3.13 0.07 6.26
N GLY A 363 -3.97 0.96 6.76
CA GLY A 363 -5.37 0.63 6.96
C GLY A 363 -6.12 1.68 7.72
N LEU A 364 -7.44 1.67 7.54
CA LEU A 364 -8.36 2.46 8.33
C LEU A 364 -9.52 1.59 8.78
N TRP A 365 -9.88 1.73 10.06
CA TRP A 365 -11.09 1.17 10.64
C TRP A 365 -11.90 2.35 11.21
N VAL A 366 -13.13 2.50 10.76
CA VAL A 366 -14.06 3.53 11.25
C VAL A 366 -15.19 2.83 11.97
N ASP A 367 -15.17 2.94 13.29
CA ASP A 367 -16.06 2.21 14.18
C ASP A 367 -16.03 0.69 13.86
N ASN A 368 -17.16 0.00 14.00
CA ASN A 368 -17.32 -1.39 13.55
C ASN A 368 -18.03 -1.47 12.19
N ARG A 369 -17.95 -0.41 11.38
CA ARG A 369 -18.69 -0.30 10.12
C ARG A 369 -17.79 -0.30 8.89
N TYR A 370 -16.75 0.53 8.85
CA TYR A 370 -15.92 0.62 7.66
C TYR A 370 -14.52 0.07 7.89
N ILE A 371 -14.05 -0.75 6.95
CA ILE A 371 -12.66 -1.20 6.88
C ILE A 371 -12.12 -0.83 5.50
N LEU A 372 -11.07 -0.01 5.44
CA LEU A 372 -10.38 0.27 4.18
C LEU A 372 -9.13 -0.61 4.05
N LEU A 373 -9.17 -1.51 3.07
CA LEU A 373 -8.01 -2.22 2.58
C LEU A 373 -7.34 -1.34 1.53
N THR A 374 -6.11 -0.88 1.76
CA THR A 374 -5.42 -0.03 0.79
C THR A 374 -3.91 -0.16 0.87
N GLY A 375 -3.24 -0.02 -0.27
CA GLY A 375 -1.80 0.21 -0.32
C GLY A 375 -1.41 1.62 0.14
N ASN A 376 -2.33 2.58 0.18
CA ASN A 376 -2.06 4.00 0.39
C ASN A 376 -1.34 4.26 1.72
N ASN A 377 -0.13 4.84 1.64
CA ASN A 377 0.71 5.13 2.81
C ASN A 377 0.20 6.29 3.69
N LEU A 378 -0.90 6.94 3.29
CA LEU A 378 -1.48 8.10 3.96
C LEU A 378 -0.49 9.27 4.07
N ASN A 379 0.36 9.44 3.05
CA ASN A 379 1.38 10.48 3.00
C ASN A 379 1.13 11.49 1.84
N PRO A 380 1.86 12.61 1.78
CA PRO A 380 1.74 13.56 0.69
C PRO A 380 1.95 12.99 -0.72
N ARG A 381 2.78 11.94 -0.88
CA ARG A 381 2.99 11.30 -2.19
C ARG A 381 1.69 10.64 -2.68
N ALA A 382 1.06 9.84 -1.83
CA ALA A 382 -0.24 9.22 -2.12
C ALA A 382 -1.34 10.26 -2.39
N TRP A 383 -1.18 11.50 -1.88
CA TRP A 383 -2.09 12.61 -2.13
C TRP A 383 -1.95 13.31 -3.50
N GLY A 384 -0.91 13.01 -4.28
CA GLY A 384 -0.69 13.74 -5.52
C GLY A 384 0.20 13.12 -6.60
N LEU A 385 0.97 12.08 -6.30
CA LEU A 385 2.02 11.55 -7.17
C LEU A 385 1.74 10.12 -7.61
N ASP A 386 1.52 9.23 -6.65
CA ASP A 386 1.45 7.79 -6.88
C ASP A 386 0.06 7.35 -7.35
N ALA A 387 0.00 6.23 -8.08
CA ALA A 387 -1.25 5.58 -8.46
C ALA A 387 -1.63 4.57 -7.38
N GLU A 388 -2.75 4.78 -6.71
CA GLU A 388 -3.19 4.06 -5.52
C GLU A 388 -4.54 3.38 -5.76
N ASN A 389 -4.82 2.28 -5.07
CA ASN A 389 -6.17 1.74 -4.98
C ASN A 389 -6.51 1.32 -3.55
N GLY A 390 -7.77 0.98 -3.34
CA GLY A 390 -8.25 0.33 -2.13
C GLY A 390 -9.58 -0.36 -2.37
N ILE A 391 -9.98 -1.17 -1.40
CA ILE A 391 -11.29 -1.81 -1.34
C ILE A 391 -11.90 -1.37 0.00
N LEU A 392 -12.98 -0.59 -0.07
CA LEU A 392 -13.75 -0.19 1.09
C LEU A 392 -14.77 -1.28 1.40
N LEU A 393 -14.71 -1.83 2.60
CA LEU A 393 -15.74 -2.69 3.18
C LEU A 393 -16.71 -1.77 3.95
N ASP A 394 -18.00 -1.78 3.60
CA ASP A 394 -19.09 -1.21 4.40
C ASP A 394 -19.87 -2.37 5.03
N ASP A 395 -19.76 -2.50 6.34
CA ASP A 395 -20.29 -3.59 7.15
C ASP A 395 -21.32 -3.04 8.16
N PRO A 396 -22.55 -2.71 7.70
CA PRO A 396 -23.57 -2.07 8.55
C PRO A 396 -24.04 -2.98 9.71
N LYS A 397 -23.83 -4.28 9.59
CA LYS A 397 -24.22 -5.30 10.60
C LYS A 397 -23.05 -5.80 11.43
N ALA A 398 -21.84 -5.27 11.21
CA ALA A 398 -20.62 -5.65 11.91
C ALA A 398 -20.30 -7.16 11.80
N GLU A 399 -20.63 -7.79 10.66
CA GLU A 399 -20.42 -9.21 10.37
C GLU A 399 -18.93 -9.61 10.39
N LEU A 400 -18.01 -8.66 10.15
CA LEU A 400 -16.56 -8.85 10.18
C LEU A 400 -15.91 -8.36 11.48
N ALA A 401 -16.68 -7.92 12.48
CA ALA A 401 -16.14 -7.29 13.68
C ALA A 401 -15.16 -8.19 14.45
N GLU A 402 -15.46 -9.49 14.57
CA GLU A 402 -14.56 -10.45 15.24
C GLU A 402 -13.24 -10.61 14.49
N LYS A 403 -13.29 -10.78 13.15
CA LYS A 403 -12.10 -10.87 12.29
C LYS A 403 -11.25 -9.59 12.39
N ALA A 404 -11.89 -8.42 12.35
CA ALA A 404 -11.22 -7.13 12.50
C ALA A 404 -10.61 -6.92 13.90
N ALA A 405 -11.31 -7.35 14.95
CA ALA A 405 -10.81 -7.27 16.33
C ALA A 405 -9.60 -8.18 16.54
N LEU A 406 -9.61 -9.39 15.96
CA LEU A 406 -8.48 -10.31 15.99
C LEU A 406 -7.27 -9.74 15.24
N GLU A 407 -7.45 -9.23 14.02
CA GLU A 407 -6.39 -8.57 13.25
C GLU A 407 -5.79 -7.41 14.05
N LEU A 408 -6.62 -6.52 14.60
CA LEU A 408 -6.15 -5.38 15.39
C LEU A 408 -5.46 -5.81 16.70
N THR A 409 -5.87 -6.92 17.30
CA THR A 409 -5.20 -7.48 18.48
C THR A 409 -3.80 -7.98 18.10
N GLN A 410 -3.68 -8.72 17.00
CA GLN A 410 -2.41 -9.19 16.47
C GLN A 410 -1.48 -8.02 16.10
N ILE A 411 -2.01 -6.98 15.46
CA ILE A 411 -1.27 -5.76 15.13
C ILE A 411 -0.70 -5.09 16.39
N ARG A 412 -1.45 -5.09 17.50
CA ARG A 412 -1.05 -4.45 18.76
C ARG A 412 -0.03 -5.24 19.57
N THR A 413 0.19 -6.52 19.29
CA THR A 413 1.08 -7.43 20.05
C THR A 413 2.46 -6.84 20.33
N PHE A 414 3.12 -6.30 19.30
CA PHE A 414 4.46 -5.73 19.41
C PHE A 414 4.45 -4.20 19.43
N THR A 415 3.40 -3.61 20.01
CA THR A 415 3.27 -2.16 20.11
C THR A 415 3.46 -1.64 21.52
N GLN A 416 4.14 -0.50 21.62
CA GLN A 416 4.18 0.31 22.84
C GLN A 416 3.26 1.53 22.67
N GLU A 417 2.36 1.74 23.61
CA GLU A 417 1.56 2.97 23.68
C GLU A 417 2.42 4.12 24.21
N LEU A 418 2.34 5.27 23.53
CA LEU A 418 2.99 6.49 23.95
C LEU A 418 2.24 7.08 25.15
N SER A 419 2.92 7.24 26.28
CA SER A 419 2.33 7.83 27.48
C SER A 419 2.38 9.36 27.46
N HIS A 420 3.47 9.90 26.91
CA HIS A 420 3.68 11.33 26.77
C HIS A 420 4.59 11.60 25.58
N TYR A 421 4.51 12.80 25.00
CA TYR A 421 5.33 13.13 23.83
C TYR A 421 6.84 12.94 24.10
N SER A 422 7.30 13.12 25.36
CA SER A 422 8.69 12.94 25.82
C SER A 422 9.26 11.53 25.71
N ASP A 423 8.43 10.50 25.53
CA ASP A 423 8.92 9.14 25.34
C ASP A 423 9.64 9.00 23.98
N LEU A 424 9.42 9.96 23.07
CA LEU A 424 10.16 10.11 21.83
C LEU A 424 11.40 10.99 22.02
N GLU A 425 12.52 10.51 21.48
CA GLU A 425 13.79 11.20 21.41
C GLU A 425 13.68 12.59 20.73
N THR A 426 14.61 13.47 21.07
CA THR A 426 14.78 14.77 20.43
C THR A 426 15.97 14.76 19.48
N ILE A 427 16.10 15.82 18.68
CA ILE A 427 17.27 15.98 17.80
C ILE A 427 18.60 15.92 18.58
N LYS A 428 18.62 16.30 19.88
CA LYS A 428 19.85 16.27 20.68
C LYS A 428 20.29 14.84 21.01
N ASP A 429 19.34 13.90 21.03
CA ASP A 429 19.55 12.51 21.42
C ASP A 429 19.94 11.63 20.21
N TYR A 430 19.72 12.12 18.99
CA TYR A 430 20.03 11.38 17.76
C TYR A 430 21.55 11.29 17.50
N PRO A 431 22.02 10.30 16.70
CA PRO A 431 23.41 10.23 16.26
C PRO A 431 23.88 11.53 15.59
N LEU A 432 25.13 11.92 15.82
CA LEU A 432 25.68 13.23 15.40
C LEU A 432 25.48 13.51 13.88
N GLU A 433 25.68 12.51 13.04
CA GLU A 433 25.51 12.62 11.58
C GLU A 433 24.05 12.88 11.19
N VAL A 434 23.09 12.22 11.87
CA VAL A 434 21.66 12.49 11.73
C VAL A 434 21.35 13.92 12.17
N GLN A 435 21.90 14.38 13.30
CA GLN A 435 21.68 15.75 13.78
C GLN A 435 22.13 16.79 12.76
N LYS A 436 23.35 16.64 12.23
CA LYS A 436 23.93 17.54 11.22
C LYS A 436 23.02 17.60 9.99
N LEU A 437 22.58 16.45 9.49
CA LEU A 437 21.74 16.37 8.29
C LEU A 437 20.36 17.00 8.51
N LEU A 438 19.67 16.66 9.61
CA LEU A 438 18.35 17.22 9.92
C LEU A 438 18.39 18.73 10.19
N LYS A 439 19.46 19.25 10.82
CA LYS A 439 19.68 20.69 10.99
C LYS A 439 19.88 21.39 9.63
N LYS A 440 20.67 20.79 8.73
CA LYS A 440 20.85 21.28 7.36
C LYS A 440 19.52 21.31 6.61
N PHE A 441 18.75 20.23 6.65
CA PHE A 441 17.43 20.14 5.99
C PHE A 441 16.46 21.20 6.49
N GLY A 442 16.41 21.46 7.80
CA GLY A 442 15.56 22.50 8.37
C GLY A 442 15.92 23.91 7.93
N ARG A 443 17.22 24.25 7.85
CA ARG A 443 17.68 25.59 7.44
C ARG A 443 17.27 25.95 6.01
N VAL A 444 17.30 24.98 5.09
CA VAL A 444 16.95 25.19 3.67
C VAL A 444 15.51 24.75 3.32
N LYS A 445 14.67 24.43 4.32
CA LYS A 445 13.29 23.92 4.15
C LYS A 445 13.21 22.64 3.28
N LEU A 446 14.31 21.90 3.15
CA LEU A 446 14.38 20.65 2.37
C LEU A 446 13.61 19.52 3.08
N ASP A 447 13.42 19.63 4.40
CA ASP A 447 12.56 18.73 5.17
C ASP A 447 11.12 18.73 4.65
N LYS A 448 10.59 19.87 4.20
CA LYS A 448 9.25 19.96 3.58
C LYS A 448 9.20 19.24 2.23
N ILE A 449 10.26 19.36 1.43
CA ILE A 449 10.36 18.71 0.12
C ILE A 449 10.46 17.20 0.31
N ILE A 450 11.29 16.73 1.24
CA ILE A 450 11.43 15.31 1.59
C ILE A 450 10.08 14.76 2.04
N LYS A 451 9.35 15.44 2.94
CA LYS A 451 8.00 15.02 3.35
C LYS A 451 7.02 14.90 2.19
N MET A 452 7.14 15.77 1.19
CA MET A 452 6.28 15.76 0.02
C MET A 452 6.63 14.63 -0.96
N LEU A 453 7.87 14.15 -0.95
CA LEU A 453 8.41 13.24 -1.94
C LEU A 453 8.80 11.86 -1.39
N LEU A 454 8.79 11.61 -0.08
CA LEU A 454 9.25 10.35 0.54
C LEU A 454 8.36 9.91 1.72
#